data_AF-A0A0S1XE91-F1
#
_entry.id   AF-A0A0S1XE91-F1
#
_cell.length_a   1.000
_cell.length_b   1.000
_cell.length_c   1.000
_cell.angle_alpha   90.00
_cell.angle_beta   90.00
_cell.angle_gamma   90.00
#
_symmetry.space_group_name_H-M   'P 1'
#
loop_
_entity.id
_entity.type
_entity.pdbx_description
1 polymer ?
#
loop_
_entity_poly.entity_id
_entity_poly.type
_entity_poly.pdbx_seq_one_letter_code
_entity_poly.pdbx_strand_id
1 'polypeptide(L)'
;MSSLFPRLRRGDKIEINGKTYTVLGSYYYLMGKPMVLTIERGSNIYAFMRCNDTKALAKFLMRHARVRYFMIYQNGHVPYMDELRNVRNFVMSFFYLLLGAALTVKILVTIAHMKGNIREVGILKALGLPDSFVFSLFIGDYLTVAVFGYLAGIIPGMVLGNFFNIFTNVPLPTKPNYTYPLKFDALILLGILLMVSVPYLYVSRIRTIEALHFVPKRGSLLKFLTVFFVVFLASSSAYFSLVGIEKLANFNVPFNVWAIGSPSKIASLPGEKVGYLSGQSVNGMTTEIYFLNYTSIFEKTLIAGRWFKKPDEAVVEIGLARKLNLKVGDTIRVTLLGVTKTYRVVGISDAFFHNYAALFLPKVPFVEDRMAFVTVKNPEKVKAELEAQGLKVYTLEDLNRMTQQNLILFKTPVYVVMLVTFIVSIFAVFTMIYLEVEGNEKVYATLKAIGIPDSHVQREFLFRTIPSAIIGSLLALLPSIKLGEYIGNILLPVNLSLRDAFSVLLLFPIFYATYALFTVLIVRRVMMKLDVIRALRS
;
A
#
# COMPACT_ATOMS: atom_id res chain seq x y z
N MET A 1 31.51 -4.57 29.98
CA MET A 1 31.63 -4.36 31.44
C MET A 1 30.37 -4.87 32.13
N SER A 2 30.53 -5.43 33.33
CA SER A 2 29.52 -5.73 34.37
C SER A 2 28.07 -6.04 33.95
N SER A 3 27.70 -7.32 34.08
CA SER A 3 26.32 -7.76 34.22
C SER A 3 25.68 -7.20 35.50
N LEU A 4 24.90 -6.13 35.39
CA LEU A 4 24.19 -5.47 36.50
C LEU A 4 22.67 -5.69 36.43
N PHE A 5 22.26 -6.95 36.51
CA PHE A 5 20.91 -7.33 36.93
C PHE A 5 21.01 -8.51 37.92
N PRO A 6 20.49 -8.37 39.16
CA PRO A 6 20.53 -9.47 40.12
C PRO A 6 19.72 -10.65 39.58
N ARG A 7 20.32 -11.86 39.64
CA ARG A 7 19.65 -13.12 39.27
C ARG A 7 18.68 -13.54 40.38
N LEU A 8 17.56 -12.82 40.48
CA LEU A 8 16.50 -13.12 41.45
C LEU A 8 15.91 -14.50 41.20
N ARG A 9 15.92 -15.33 42.24
CA ARG A 9 15.39 -16.70 42.27
C ARG A 9 14.07 -16.74 43.03
N ARG A 10 13.28 -17.79 42.79
CA ARG A 10 12.06 -18.06 43.56
C ARG A 10 12.45 -18.31 45.02
N GLY A 11 11.86 -17.55 45.94
CA GLY A 11 12.16 -17.56 47.37
C GLY A 11 13.01 -16.37 47.84
N ASP A 12 13.65 -15.63 46.94
CA ASP A 12 14.42 -14.44 47.31
C ASP A 12 13.49 -13.37 47.91
N LYS A 13 13.98 -12.67 48.94
CA LYS A 13 13.30 -11.51 49.52
C LYS A 13 13.89 -10.23 48.93
N ILE A 14 13.03 -9.36 48.42
CA ILE A 14 13.41 -8.07 47.84
C ILE A 14 12.63 -6.94 48.49
N GLU A 15 13.31 -5.83 48.75
CA GLU A 15 12.73 -4.65 49.37
C GLU A 15 12.42 -3.59 48.31
N ILE A 16 11.18 -3.13 48.27
CA ILE A 16 10.70 -2.12 47.34
C ILE A 16 9.87 -1.12 48.14
N ASN A 17 10.25 0.17 48.11
CA ASN A 17 9.57 1.25 48.82
C ASN A 17 9.32 0.96 50.32
N GLY A 18 10.31 0.41 51.02
CA GLY A 18 10.24 0.10 52.46
C GLY A 18 9.34 -1.08 52.83
N LYS A 19 8.94 -1.91 51.85
CA LYS A 19 8.23 -3.18 52.09
C LYS A 19 9.03 -4.35 51.53
N THR A 20 9.15 -5.42 52.32
CA THR A 20 9.77 -6.67 51.90
C THR A 20 8.76 -7.58 51.20
N TYR A 21 9.15 -8.13 50.06
CA TYR A 21 8.33 -9.02 49.25
C TYR A 21 9.09 -10.31 48.91
N THR A 22 8.35 -11.41 48.71
CA THR A 22 8.94 -12.69 48.29
C THR A 22 8.76 -12.90 46.77
N VAL A 23 9.85 -13.25 46.08
CA VAL A 23 9.82 -13.58 44.66
C VAL A 23 9.16 -14.95 44.46
N LEU A 24 7.97 -14.99 43.87
CA LEU A 24 7.29 -16.26 43.56
C LEU A 24 7.81 -16.93 42.28
N GLY A 25 8.41 -16.15 41.37
CA GLY A 25 9.05 -16.66 40.16
C GLY A 25 9.56 -15.55 39.25
N SER A 26 10.54 -15.92 38.43
CA SER A 26 11.24 -15.05 37.49
C SER A 26 11.00 -15.55 36.07
N TYR A 27 10.45 -14.71 35.20
CA TYR A 27 9.81 -15.13 33.95
C TYR A 27 10.38 -14.46 32.71
N TYR A 28 10.44 -15.21 31.62
CA TYR A 28 11.14 -14.86 30.40
C TYR A 28 10.41 -13.84 29.43
N TYR A 29 10.94 -12.68 28.98
CA TYR A 29 10.29 -11.68 28.06
C TYR A 29 11.25 -10.85 27.13
N LEU A 30 10.87 -10.54 25.87
CA LEU A 30 11.89 -10.29 24.82
C LEU A 30 12.27 -8.82 24.46
N MET A 31 11.45 -7.79 24.72
CA MET A 31 11.81 -6.37 24.42
C MET A 31 11.11 -5.35 25.33
N GLY A 32 11.87 -4.45 25.96
CA GLY A 32 11.36 -3.31 26.74
C GLY A 32 12.22 -3.01 27.98
N LYS A 33 11.91 -1.93 28.71
CA LYS A 33 12.39 -1.80 30.10
C LYS A 33 11.70 -2.90 30.94
N PRO A 34 12.41 -3.61 31.83
CA PRO A 34 11.79 -4.66 32.64
C PRO A 34 10.68 -4.07 33.52
N MET A 35 9.54 -4.77 33.56
CA MET A 35 8.38 -4.39 34.36
C MET A 35 8.16 -5.39 35.50
N VAL A 36 7.88 -4.85 36.69
CA VAL A 36 7.61 -5.60 37.91
C VAL A 36 6.11 -5.49 38.19
N LEU A 37 5.40 -6.63 38.19
CA LEU A 37 3.97 -6.66 38.53
C LEU A 37 3.83 -7.03 40.01
N THR A 38 3.54 -6.01 40.83
CA THR A 38 3.13 -6.17 42.23
C THR A 38 1.63 -6.43 42.29
N ILE A 39 1.21 -7.42 43.07
CA ILE A 39 -0.22 -7.67 43.35
C ILE A 39 -0.50 -7.11 44.75
N GLU A 40 -1.32 -6.07 44.86
CA GLU A 40 -1.69 -5.50 46.15
C GLU A 40 -2.82 -6.29 46.83
N ARG A 41 -2.51 -7.56 47.16
CA ARG A 41 -3.15 -8.40 48.20
C ARG A 41 -2.33 -9.70 48.34
N GLY A 42 -1.33 -9.66 49.23
CA GLY A 42 -0.36 -10.74 49.47
C GLY A 42 1.06 -10.34 48.99
N SER A 43 2.06 -10.55 49.85
CA SER A 43 3.42 -9.97 49.78
C SER A 43 4.34 -10.56 48.69
N ASN A 44 3.83 -10.70 47.46
CA ASN A 44 4.38 -11.56 46.42
C ASN A 44 4.53 -10.82 45.08
N ILE A 45 5.61 -11.10 44.35
CA ILE A 45 5.92 -10.43 43.08
C ILE A 45 6.23 -11.44 41.96
N TYR A 46 5.85 -11.06 40.73
CA TYR A 46 6.27 -11.68 39.47
C TYR A 46 7.21 -10.74 38.70
N ALA A 47 8.45 -11.18 38.46
CA ALA A 47 9.46 -10.40 37.74
C ALA A 47 9.68 -10.95 36.32
N PHE A 48 9.78 -10.09 35.30
CA PHE A 48 9.96 -10.50 33.91
C PHE A 48 11.33 -10.01 33.31
N MET A 49 12.19 -10.95 32.86
CA MET A 49 13.54 -10.78 32.27
C MET A 49 13.55 -11.18 30.76
N ARG A 50 14.54 -11.88 30.14
CA ARG A 50 14.54 -12.31 28.69
C ARG A 50 14.73 -13.81 28.30
N CYS A 51 13.87 -14.39 27.42
CA CYS A 51 13.75 -15.85 27.14
C CYS A 51 14.07 -16.29 25.71
N ASN A 52 14.48 -17.56 25.53
CA ASN A 52 14.72 -18.18 24.22
C ASN A 52 13.70 -19.29 23.81
N ASP A 53 13.04 -19.98 24.76
CA ASP A 53 12.01 -21.00 24.44
C ASP A 53 10.66 -20.61 25.09
N THR A 54 9.77 -20.07 24.27
CA THR A 54 8.44 -19.62 24.69
C THR A 54 7.45 -20.78 24.89
N LYS A 55 7.65 -21.94 24.25
CA LYS A 55 6.78 -23.12 24.40
C LYS A 55 7.06 -23.85 25.70
N ALA A 56 8.33 -24.09 26.03
CA ALA A 56 8.72 -24.69 27.31
C ALA A 56 8.32 -23.79 28.49
N LEU A 57 8.57 -22.48 28.39
CA LEU A 57 8.17 -21.49 29.39
C LEU A 57 6.65 -21.51 29.63
N ALA A 58 5.85 -21.54 28.57
CA ALA A 58 4.40 -21.62 28.68
C ALA A 58 3.91 -22.89 29.38
N LYS A 59 4.43 -24.05 28.95
CA LYS A 59 4.07 -25.36 29.52
C LYS A 59 4.46 -25.46 31.00
N PHE A 60 5.58 -24.86 31.39
CA PHE A 60 6.00 -24.77 32.79
C PHE A 60 5.07 -23.86 33.61
N LEU A 61 4.79 -22.64 33.11
CA LEU A 61 3.95 -21.66 33.77
C LEU A 61 2.50 -22.15 33.96
N MET A 62 1.91 -22.79 32.94
CA MET A 62 0.57 -23.42 33.04
C MET A 62 0.48 -24.46 34.16
N ARG A 63 1.58 -25.14 34.46
CA ARG A 63 1.63 -26.27 35.41
C ARG A 63 1.91 -25.84 36.85
N HIS A 64 2.48 -24.64 37.05
CA HIS A 64 2.96 -24.17 38.38
C HIS A 64 2.42 -22.81 38.82
N ALA A 65 1.69 -22.09 37.97
CA ALA A 65 1.08 -20.80 38.30
C ALA A 65 -0.36 -20.70 37.77
N ARG A 66 -1.22 -19.93 38.47
CA ARG A 66 -2.55 -19.57 37.99
C ARG A 66 -2.46 -18.50 36.89
N VAL A 67 -1.92 -18.88 35.74
CA VAL A 67 -1.78 -17.98 34.60
C VAL A 67 -3.12 -17.84 33.89
N ARG A 68 -3.76 -16.69 34.06
CA ARG A 68 -5.04 -16.37 33.40
C ARG A 68 -4.90 -16.14 31.89
N TYR A 69 -3.70 -15.82 31.39
CA TYR A 69 -3.50 -15.45 29.99
C TYR A 69 -2.04 -15.60 29.53
N PHE A 70 -1.83 -15.99 28.27
CA PHE A 70 -0.52 -16.08 27.62
C PHE A 70 -0.54 -15.44 26.23
N MET A 71 0.46 -14.62 25.93
CA MET A 71 0.89 -14.33 24.56
C MET A 71 2.11 -15.18 24.24
N ILE A 72 1.91 -16.26 23.45
CA ILE A 72 3.00 -17.12 22.96
C ILE A 72 3.11 -16.89 21.46
N TYR A 73 4.00 -15.97 21.08
CA TYR A 73 4.34 -15.79 19.68
C TYR A 73 5.20 -16.97 19.22
N GLN A 74 4.69 -17.79 18.30
CA GLN A 74 5.49 -18.85 17.69
C GLN A 74 6.65 -18.24 16.91
N ASN A 75 7.82 -18.86 17.00
CA ASN A 75 9.02 -18.55 16.21
C ASN A 75 9.50 -17.08 16.32
N GLY A 76 9.14 -16.35 17.39
CA GLY A 76 9.49 -14.95 17.56
C GLY A 76 8.82 -13.97 16.58
N HIS A 77 7.83 -14.42 15.78
CA HIS A 77 7.03 -13.53 14.93
C HIS A 77 6.05 -12.73 15.80
N VAL A 78 6.42 -11.48 16.11
CA VAL A 78 5.55 -10.56 16.85
C VAL A 78 4.44 -10.07 15.90
N PRO A 79 3.15 -10.00 16.31
CA PRO A 79 2.03 -9.79 15.37
C PRO A 79 2.14 -8.52 14.52
N TYR A 80 2.67 -7.43 15.10
CA TYR A 80 2.89 -6.18 14.37
C TYR A 80 3.89 -6.31 13.22
N MET A 81 4.73 -7.36 13.16
CA MET A 81 5.68 -7.56 12.06
C MET A 81 4.98 -7.88 10.74
N ASP A 82 3.83 -8.55 10.80
CA ASP A 82 2.98 -8.76 9.62
C ASP A 82 2.30 -7.47 9.19
N GLU A 83 1.83 -6.65 10.14
CA GLU A 83 1.25 -5.34 9.86
C GLU A 83 2.30 -4.39 9.25
N LEU A 84 3.50 -4.27 9.83
CA LEU A 84 4.61 -3.50 9.28
C LEU A 84 5.03 -4.00 7.89
N ARG A 85 5.06 -5.33 7.68
CA ARG A 85 5.33 -5.93 6.37
C ARG A 85 4.26 -5.54 5.34
N ASN A 86 3.00 -5.51 5.74
CA ASN A 86 1.89 -5.13 4.88
C ASN A 86 1.89 -3.63 4.58
N VAL A 87 2.07 -2.76 5.58
CA VAL A 87 2.25 -1.30 5.39
C VAL A 87 3.41 -1.01 4.43
N ARG A 88 4.56 -1.66 4.61
CA ARG A 88 5.70 -1.55 3.71
C ARG A 88 5.33 -2.00 2.29
N ASN A 89 4.72 -3.17 2.13
CA ASN A 89 4.35 -3.70 0.82
C ASN A 89 3.34 -2.79 0.10
N PHE A 90 2.37 -2.22 0.84
CA PHE A 90 1.38 -1.26 0.33
C PHE A 90 2.04 0.02 -0.18
N VAL A 91 2.91 0.65 0.61
CA VAL A 91 3.66 1.85 0.18
C VAL A 91 4.54 1.55 -1.04
N MET A 92 5.19 0.38 -1.07
CA MET A 92 6.03 -0.04 -2.20
C MET A 92 5.22 -0.30 -3.48
N SER A 93 3.95 -0.74 -3.39
CA SER A 93 3.10 -0.89 -4.57
C SER A 93 2.90 0.42 -5.34
N PHE A 94 2.75 1.56 -4.65
CA PHE A 94 2.68 2.87 -5.32
C PHE A 94 3.99 3.27 -5.97
N PHE A 95 5.13 2.93 -5.34
CA PHE A 95 6.43 3.12 -5.98
C PHE A 95 6.54 2.29 -7.26
N TYR A 96 6.12 1.01 -7.25
CA TYR A 96 6.16 0.16 -8.43
C TYR A 96 5.22 0.64 -9.55
N LEU A 97 4.03 1.16 -9.21
CA LEU A 97 3.14 1.82 -10.17
C LEU A 97 3.83 3.02 -10.85
N LEU A 98 4.44 3.90 -10.05
CA LEU A 98 5.13 5.10 -10.51
C LEU A 98 6.34 4.76 -11.37
N LEU A 99 7.17 3.81 -10.93
CA LEU A 99 8.34 3.32 -11.67
C LEU A 99 7.91 2.68 -13.00
N GLY A 100 6.92 1.79 -12.99
CA GLY A 100 6.41 1.14 -14.19
C GLY A 100 5.86 2.16 -15.19
N ALA A 101 5.16 3.19 -14.71
CA ALA A 101 4.67 4.26 -15.55
C ALA A 101 5.80 5.09 -16.17
N ALA A 102 6.76 5.54 -15.35
CA ALA A 102 7.91 6.31 -15.80
C ALA A 102 8.80 5.54 -16.80
N LEU A 103 9.07 4.25 -16.54
CA LEU A 103 9.83 3.38 -17.44
C LEU A 103 9.11 3.19 -18.78
N THR A 104 7.80 2.92 -18.77
CA THR A 104 7.04 2.71 -20.01
C THR A 104 6.98 3.98 -20.86
N VAL A 105 6.78 5.14 -20.22
CA VAL A 105 6.89 6.46 -20.84
C VAL A 105 8.29 6.66 -21.44
N LYS A 106 9.36 6.35 -20.69
CA LYS A 106 10.75 6.53 -21.15
C LYS A 106 11.08 5.64 -22.35
N ILE A 107 10.68 4.37 -22.31
CA ILE A 107 10.83 3.42 -23.45
C ILE A 107 10.11 3.96 -24.68
N LEU A 108 8.87 4.43 -24.52
CA LEU A 108 8.06 4.94 -25.64
C LEU A 108 8.63 6.24 -26.23
N VAL A 109 9.18 7.13 -25.40
CA VAL A 109 9.95 8.32 -25.82
C VAL A 109 11.22 7.91 -26.58
N THR A 110 11.99 6.94 -26.08
CA THR A 110 13.19 6.44 -26.77
C THR A 110 12.84 5.87 -28.15
N ILE A 111 11.79 5.04 -28.25
CA ILE A 111 11.28 4.53 -29.54
C ILE A 111 10.82 5.67 -30.46
N ALA A 112 10.19 6.72 -29.92
CA ALA A 112 9.77 7.88 -30.71
C ALA A 112 10.98 8.65 -31.28
N HIS A 113 12.04 8.84 -30.49
CA HIS A 113 13.29 9.46 -30.93
C HIS A 113 14.00 8.62 -32.00
N MET A 114 14.10 7.28 -31.83
CA MET A 114 14.64 6.40 -32.87
C MET A 114 13.87 6.51 -34.19
N LYS A 115 12.53 6.60 -34.13
CA LYS A 115 11.69 6.85 -35.31
C LYS A 115 11.89 8.24 -35.91
N GLY A 116 12.41 9.20 -35.14
CA GLY A 116 12.95 10.46 -35.63
C GLY A 116 14.10 10.24 -36.61
N ASN A 117 15.07 9.39 -36.25
CA ASN A 117 16.37 9.35 -36.90
C ASN A 117 16.59 8.13 -37.81
N ILE A 118 15.51 7.48 -38.26
CA ILE A 118 15.56 6.31 -39.17
C ILE A 118 16.43 6.56 -40.41
N ARG A 119 16.35 7.76 -41.01
CA ARG A 119 17.12 8.08 -42.23
C ARG A 119 18.62 8.10 -41.96
N GLU A 120 19.03 8.66 -40.81
CA GLU A 120 20.43 8.72 -40.39
C GLU A 120 20.96 7.32 -40.06
N VAL A 121 20.16 6.51 -39.32
CA VAL A 121 20.42 5.08 -39.11
C VAL A 121 20.59 4.34 -40.45
N GLY A 122 19.73 4.62 -41.43
CA GLY A 122 19.80 4.06 -42.78
C GLY A 122 21.08 4.44 -43.53
N ILE A 123 21.50 5.70 -43.46
CA ILE A 123 22.76 6.16 -44.07
C ILE A 123 23.97 5.46 -43.41
N LEU A 124 24.01 5.38 -42.07
CA LEU A 124 25.11 4.72 -41.35
C LEU A 124 25.18 3.22 -41.67
N LYS A 125 24.03 2.53 -41.77
CA LYS A 125 23.98 1.13 -42.24
C LYS A 125 24.39 0.98 -43.71
N ALA A 126 24.04 1.93 -44.57
CA ALA A 126 24.47 1.93 -45.98
C ALA A 126 25.99 2.11 -46.13
N LEU A 127 26.63 2.83 -45.21
CA LEU A 127 28.08 2.97 -45.09
C LEU A 127 28.77 1.73 -44.46
N GLY A 128 28.01 0.67 -44.14
CA GLY A 128 28.55 -0.58 -43.59
C GLY A 128 28.87 -0.56 -42.10
N LEU A 129 28.42 0.47 -41.35
CA LEU A 129 28.66 0.54 -39.91
C LEU A 129 27.84 -0.51 -39.14
N PRO A 130 28.41 -1.16 -38.11
CA PRO A 130 27.74 -2.23 -37.39
C PRO A 130 26.60 -1.70 -36.50
N ASP A 131 25.55 -2.52 -36.32
CA ASP A 131 24.38 -2.17 -35.52
C ASP A 131 24.71 -1.75 -34.07
N SER A 132 25.78 -2.29 -33.50
CA SER A 132 26.28 -1.92 -32.17
C SER A 132 26.82 -0.48 -32.12
N PHE A 133 27.53 -0.03 -33.16
CA PHE A 133 28.01 1.34 -33.28
C PHE A 133 26.84 2.32 -33.47
N VAL A 134 25.90 1.98 -34.36
CA VAL A 134 24.69 2.79 -34.60
C VAL A 134 23.83 2.88 -33.34
N PHE A 135 23.66 1.77 -32.61
CA PHE A 135 22.98 1.79 -31.30
C PHE A 135 23.71 2.67 -30.29
N SER A 136 25.03 2.56 -30.17
CA SER A 136 25.81 3.38 -29.23
C SER A 136 25.69 4.88 -29.55
N LEU A 137 25.66 5.25 -30.84
CA LEU A 137 25.55 6.64 -31.27
C LEU A 137 24.20 7.27 -30.92
N PHE A 138 23.09 6.53 -31.08
CA PHE A 138 21.74 7.07 -30.83
C PHE A 138 21.21 6.82 -29.40
N ILE A 139 21.81 5.90 -28.63
CA ILE A 139 21.30 5.51 -27.30
C ILE A 139 22.36 5.60 -26.20
N GLY A 140 23.65 5.54 -26.53
CA GLY A 140 24.75 5.63 -25.55
C GLY A 140 24.66 6.89 -24.68
N ASP A 141 24.36 8.05 -25.28
CA ASP A 141 24.19 9.32 -24.56
C ASP A 141 23.00 9.26 -23.58
N TYR A 142 21.85 8.72 -24.01
CA TYR A 142 20.68 8.57 -23.14
C TYR A 142 20.91 7.58 -22.00
N LEU A 143 21.67 6.51 -22.25
CA LEU A 143 22.07 5.55 -21.22
C LEU A 143 23.01 6.21 -20.20
N THR A 144 24.00 6.95 -20.70
CA THR A 144 24.99 7.68 -19.90
C THR A 144 24.31 8.71 -18.99
N VAL A 145 23.43 9.55 -19.56
CA VAL A 145 22.62 10.51 -18.79
C VAL A 145 21.69 9.81 -17.79
N ALA A 146 21.14 8.62 -18.11
CA ALA A 146 20.34 7.86 -17.16
C ALA A 146 21.16 7.30 -15.99
N VAL A 147 22.38 6.82 -16.23
CA VAL A 147 23.30 6.35 -15.19
C VAL A 147 23.74 7.51 -14.29
N PHE A 148 24.16 8.64 -14.88
CA PHE A 148 24.50 9.84 -14.10
C PHE A 148 23.29 10.37 -13.31
N GLY A 149 22.09 10.39 -13.90
CA GLY A 149 20.87 10.79 -13.21
C GLY A 149 20.50 9.87 -12.04
N TYR A 150 20.68 8.56 -12.18
CA TYR A 150 20.51 7.60 -11.09
C TYR A 150 21.51 7.86 -9.95
N LEU A 151 22.81 7.97 -10.26
CA LEU A 151 23.86 8.21 -9.27
C LEU A 151 23.67 9.57 -8.57
N ALA A 152 23.41 10.63 -9.33
CA ALA A 152 23.14 11.96 -8.80
C ALA A 152 21.87 12.00 -7.95
N GLY A 153 20.86 11.19 -8.26
CA GLY A 153 19.60 11.08 -7.51
C GLY A 153 19.74 10.44 -6.12
N ILE A 154 20.79 9.65 -5.87
CA ILE A 154 21.04 9.05 -4.55
C ILE A 154 21.28 10.14 -3.49
N ILE A 155 22.02 11.19 -3.82
CA ILE A 155 22.39 12.27 -2.89
C ILE A 155 21.16 13.02 -2.34
N PRO A 156 20.29 13.65 -3.17
CA PRO A 156 19.08 14.30 -2.68
C PRO A 156 18.09 13.29 -2.07
N GLY A 157 18.06 12.03 -2.55
CA GLY A 157 17.27 10.97 -1.92
C GLY A 157 17.68 10.69 -0.47
N MET A 158 18.99 10.62 -0.20
CA MET A 158 19.53 10.48 1.16
C MET A 158 19.28 11.73 2.01
N VAL A 159 19.45 12.94 1.46
CA VAL A 159 19.19 14.20 2.16
C VAL A 159 17.71 14.32 2.55
N LEU A 160 16.79 14.05 1.63
CA LEU A 160 15.35 14.07 1.89
C LEU A 160 14.94 12.97 2.89
N GLY A 161 15.48 11.76 2.75
CA GLY A 161 15.25 10.67 3.71
C GLY A 161 15.72 11.03 5.12
N ASN A 162 16.87 11.70 5.25
CA ASN A 162 17.39 12.18 6.54
C ASN A 162 16.59 13.38 7.08
N PHE A 163 16.10 14.27 6.22
CA PHE A 163 15.19 15.35 6.63
C PHE A 163 13.90 14.79 7.25
N PHE A 164 13.25 13.82 6.59
CA PHE A 164 12.09 13.10 7.16
C PHE A 164 12.40 12.34 8.45
N ASN A 165 13.66 11.95 8.68
CA ASN A 165 14.11 11.34 9.93
C ASN A 165 13.92 12.27 11.14
N ILE A 166 14.33 13.53 10.97
CA ILE A 166 14.29 14.57 12.02
C ILE A 166 12.85 14.82 12.49
N PHE A 167 11.86 14.76 11.59
CA PHE A 167 10.44 14.91 11.94
C PHE A 167 9.82 13.67 12.58
N THR A 168 10.38 12.48 12.37
CA THR A 168 9.76 11.20 12.80
C THR A 168 10.45 10.55 14.00
N ASN A 169 11.67 10.96 14.36
CA ASN A 169 12.48 10.35 15.43
C ASN A 169 12.72 8.83 15.29
N VAL A 170 12.48 8.25 14.10
CA VAL A 170 12.75 6.84 13.80
C VAL A 170 14.14 6.77 13.17
N PRO A 171 15.21 6.34 13.87
CA PRO A 171 16.57 6.41 13.33
C PRO A 171 16.69 5.64 12.02
N LEU A 172 17.20 6.30 10.97
CA LEU A 172 17.49 5.67 9.68
C LEU A 172 18.48 4.50 9.93
N PRO A 173 18.19 3.28 9.46
CA PRO A 173 19.20 2.22 9.46
C PRO A 173 20.32 2.61 8.49
N THR A 174 21.39 3.19 9.03
CA THR A 174 22.58 3.63 8.27
C THR A 174 23.36 2.47 7.68
N LYS A 175 23.10 1.24 8.11
CA LYS A 175 23.58 0.01 7.46
C LYS A 175 22.72 -0.30 6.23
N PRO A 176 23.27 -0.34 5.01
CA PRO A 176 22.52 -0.71 3.83
C PRO A 176 21.96 -2.13 3.98
N ASN A 177 20.64 -2.26 3.87
CA ASN A 177 19.97 -3.56 3.90
C ASN A 177 20.00 -4.17 2.50
N TYR A 178 21.11 -4.78 2.08
CA TYR A 178 21.30 -5.28 0.71
C TYR A 178 20.23 -6.30 0.22
N THR A 179 19.49 -6.94 1.14
CA THR A 179 18.31 -7.77 0.82
C THR A 179 17.11 -6.98 0.26
N TYR A 180 17.06 -5.67 0.47
CA TYR A 180 15.97 -4.78 0.04
C TYR A 180 16.19 -4.22 -1.38
N PRO A 181 17.38 -3.72 -1.77
CA PRO A 181 17.74 -3.44 -3.15
C PRO A 181 17.49 -4.61 -4.08
N LEU A 182 17.96 -5.84 -3.82
CA LEU A 182 17.95 -6.94 -4.80
C LEU A 182 16.62 -7.18 -5.57
N LYS A 183 15.44 -7.01 -4.94
CA LYS A 183 14.13 -7.15 -5.64
C LYS A 183 13.73 -5.89 -6.41
N PHE A 184 14.10 -4.73 -5.90
CA PHE A 184 13.89 -3.41 -6.49
C PHE A 184 14.83 -3.20 -7.69
N ASP A 185 16.11 -3.52 -7.48
CA ASP A 185 17.16 -3.63 -8.48
C ASP A 185 16.76 -4.62 -9.57
N ALA A 186 16.21 -5.81 -9.25
CA ALA A 186 15.75 -6.74 -10.29
C ALA A 186 14.67 -6.11 -11.21
N LEU A 187 13.73 -5.33 -10.67
CA LEU A 187 12.70 -4.64 -11.46
C LEU A 187 13.29 -3.46 -12.26
N ILE A 188 14.22 -2.70 -11.67
CA ILE A 188 14.92 -1.61 -12.34
C ILE A 188 15.85 -2.14 -13.44
N LEU A 189 16.61 -3.19 -13.18
CA LEU A 189 17.47 -3.89 -14.13
C LEU A 189 16.64 -4.51 -15.26
N LEU A 190 15.46 -5.06 -14.99
CA LEU A 190 14.52 -5.46 -16.04
C LEU A 190 14.05 -4.25 -16.86
N GLY A 191 13.73 -3.12 -16.22
CA GLY A 191 13.39 -1.86 -16.88
C GLY A 191 14.50 -1.32 -17.78
N ILE A 192 15.74 -1.33 -17.29
CA ILE A 192 16.95 -0.95 -18.03
C ILE A 192 17.20 -1.94 -19.17
N LEU A 193 17.10 -3.25 -18.93
CA LEU A 193 17.23 -4.29 -19.94
C LEU A 193 16.23 -4.10 -21.07
N LEU A 194 14.95 -3.83 -20.75
CA LEU A 194 13.93 -3.52 -21.76
C LEU A 194 14.21 -2.20 -22.49
N MET A 195 14.66 -1.16 -21.77
CA MET A 195 15.05 0.13 -22.34
C MET A 195 16.27 0.04 -23.27
N VAL A 196 17.16 -0.93 -23.07
CA VAL A 196 18.32 -1.21 -23.95
C VAL A 196 17.94 -2.15 -25.09
N SER A 197 17.27 -3.26 -24.77
CA SER A 197 17.00 -4.35 -25.73
C SER A 197 15.90 -4.01 -26.74
N VAL A 198 14.79 -3.38 -26.33
CA VAL A 198 13.68 -3.07 -27.25
C VAL A 198 14.13 -2.13 -28.38
N PRO A 199 14.86 -1.03 -28.13
CA PRO A 199 15.36 -0.20 -29.21
C PRO A 199 16.51 -0.85 -30.00
N TYR A 200 17.38 -1.63 -29.37
CA TYR A 200 18.43 -2.39 -30.08
C TYR A 200 17.83 -3.37 -31.10
N LEU A 201 16.83 -4.15 -30.68
CA LEU A 201 16.06 -5.06 -31.54
C LEU A 201 15.28 -4.31 -32.63
N TYR A 202 14.88 -3.06 -32.38
CA TYR A 202 14.28 -2.21 -33.41
C TYR A 202 15.33 -1.83 -34.47
N VAL A 203 16.49 -1.30 -34.08
CA VAL A 203 17.58 -0.92 -35.00
C VAL A 203 18.04 -2.11 -35.85
N SER A 204 18.26 -3.28 -35.25
CA SER A 204 18.76 -4.44 -35.99
C SER A 204 17.81 -4.94 -37.08
N ARG A 205 16.50 -4.65 -36.93
CA ARG A 205 15.46 -5.02 -37.91
C ARG A 205 15.17 -3.95 -38.98
N ILE A 206 15.75 -2.75 -38.88
CA ILE A 206 15.59 -1.72 -39.92
C ILE A 206 16.35 -2.13 -41.18
N ARG A 207 15.63 -2.29 -42.30
CA ARG A 207 16.21 -2.52 -43.63
C ARG A 207 16.65 -1.20 -44.24
N THR A 208 17.89 -1.15 -44.72
CA THR A 208 18.54 0.05 -45.27
C THR A 208 17.70 0.73 -46.37
N ILE A 209 17.10 -0.06 -47.26
CA ILE A 209 16.28 0.46 -48.37
C ILE A 209 14.96 1.12 -47.89
N GLU A 210 14.33 0.59 -46.84
CA GLU A 210 13.14 1.20 -46.23
C GLU A 210 13.48 2.49 -45.47
N ALA A 211 14.69 2.57 -44.91
CA ALA A 211 15.16 3.72 -44.14
C ALA A 211 15.56 4.93 -45.03
N LEU A 212 15.97 4.69 -46.27
CA LEU A 212 16.37 5.73 -47.21
C LEU A 212 15.18 6.35 -47.98
N HIS A 213 14.04 5.66 -48.06
CA HIS A 213 12.81 6.22 -48.63
C HIS A 213 12.23 7.33 -47.73
N PHE A 214 12.12 8.54 -48.26
CA PHE A 214 11.49 9.65 -47.55
C PHE A 214 9.97 9.47 -47.51
N VAL A 215 9.42 9.19 -46.32
CA VAL A 215 7.99 9.18 -46.05
C VAL A 215 7.70 10.20 -44.94
N PRO A 216 6.83 11.21 -45.18
CA PRO A 216 6.40 12.13 -44.14
C PRO A 216 5.83 11.38 -42.93
N LYS A 217 6.32 11.68 -41.72
CA LYS A 217 5.99 10.89 -40.54
C LYS A 217 4.62 11.29 -40.02
N ARG A 218 3.59 10.54 -40.41
CA ARG A 218 2.26 10.66 -39.80
C ARG A 218 2.35 10.42 -38.29
N GLY A 219 1.78 11.35 -37.53
CA GLY A 219 1.61 11.19 -36.10
C GLY A 219 0.74 10.00 -35.75
N SER A 220 1.17 9.24 -34.76
CA SER A 220 0.43 8.06 -34.30
C SER A 220 -0.28 8.40 -33.00
N LEU A 221 -1.62 8.42 -33.06
CA LEU A 221 -2.52 8.50 -31.90
C LEU A 221 -2.13 7.49 -30.81
N LEU A 222 -1.69 6.30 -31.23
CA LEU A 222 -1.33 5.19 -30.34
C LEU A 222 -0.21 5.54 -29.34
N LYS A 223 0.71 6.46 -29.70
CA LYS A 223 1.78 6.93 -28.79
C LYS A 223 1.17 7.70 -27.61
N PHE A 224 0.36 8.72 -27.91
CA PHE A 224 -0.32 9.53 -26.90
C PHE A 224 -1.26 8.64 -26.06
N LEU A 225 -2.04 7.76 -26.71
CA LEU A 225 -2.96 6.84 -26.04
C LEU A 225 -2.23 5.95 -25.03
N THR A 226 -1.05 5.43 -25.39
CA THR A 226 -0.26 4.57 -24.50
C THR A 226 0.27 5.34 -23.28
N VAL A 227 0.73 6.59 -23.45
CA VAL A 227 1.11 7.46 -22.32
C VAL A 227 -0.07 7.67 -21.39
N PHE A 228 -1.22 8.10 -21.93
CA PHE A 228 -2.41 8.35 -21.11
C PHE A 228 -2.90 7.09 -20.43
N PHE A 229 -3.01 5.96 -21.13
CA PHE A 229 -3.39 4.68 -20.53
C PHE A 229 -2.49 4.31 -19.34
N VAL A 230 -1.18 4.37 -19.49
CA VAL A 230 -0.22 4.01 -18.44
C VAL A 230 -0.27 4.97 -17.25
N VAL A 231 -0.36 6.28 -17.51
CA VAL A 231 -0.46 7.31 -16.46
C VAL A 231 -1.77 7.19 -15.69
N PHE A 232 -2.90 7.12 -16.40
CA PHE A 232 -4.22 6.97 -15.77
C PHE A 232 -4.34 5.62 -15.06
N LEU A 233 -3.72 4.55 -15.57
CA LEU A 233 -3.66 3.26 -14.86
C LEU A 233 -2.95 3.41 -13.53
N ALA A 234 -1.78 4.06 -13.47
CA ALA A 234 -1.05 4.27 -12.23
C ALA A 234 -1.79 5.19 -11.24
N SER A 235 -2.28 6.35 -11.70
CA SER A 235 -2.95 7.32 -10.82
C SER A 235 -4.32 6.83 -10.34
N SER A 236 -5.10 6.17 -11.21
CA SER A 236 -6.42 5.64 -10.83
C SER A 236 -6.29 4.39 -9.96
N SER A 237 -5.28 3.53 -10.16
CA SER A 237 -5.03 2.40 -9.24
C SER A 237 -4.67 2.90 -7.84
N ALA A 238 -3.85 3.95 -7.76
CA ALA A 238 -3.51 4.58 -6.49
C ALA A 238 -4.77 5.14 -5.80
N TYR A 239 -5.58 5.92 -6.53
CA TYR A 239 -6.85 6.45 -6.04
C TYR A 239 -7.84 5.37 -5.58
N PHE A 240 -8.05 4.32 -6.39
CA PHE A 240 -8.98 3.24 -6.06
C PHE A 240 -8.56 2.45 -4.81
N SER A 241 -7.25 2.24 -4.60
CA SER A 241 -6.76 1.63 -3.36
C SER A 241 -7.10 2.47 -2.11
N LEU A 242 -7.05 3.80 -2.22
CA LEU A 242 -7.42 4.71 -1.15
C LEU A 242 -8.93 4.72 -0.91
N VAL A 243 -9.75 4.90 -1.96
CA VAL A 243 -11.22 4.86 -1.86
C VAL A 243 -11.70 3.55 -1.24
N GLY A 244 -11.08 2.43 -1.61
CA GLY A 244 -11.37 1.12 -1.03
C GLY A 244 -11.13 1.07 0.49
N ILE A 245 -10.05 1.68 0.96
CA ILE A 245 -9.72 1.80 2.39
C ILE A 245 -10.66 2.79 3.10
N GLU A 246 -10.96 3.95 2.49
CA GLU A 246 -11.90 4.93 3.04
C GLU A 246 -13.33 4.38 3.19
N LYS A 247 -13.75 3.53 2.25
CA LYS A 247 -15.05 2.85 2.28
C LYS A 247 -15.19 1.89 3.47
N LEU A 248 -14.10 1.23 3.86
CA LEU A 248 -14.03 0.40 5.06
C LEU A 248 -13.97 1.24 6.35
N ALA A 249 -13.41 2.46 6.29
CA ALA A 249 -13.32 3.37 7.43
C ALA A 249 -14.66 4.04 7.82
N ASN A 250 -15.73 3.85 7.04
CA ASN A 250 -17.08 4.27 7.40
C ASN A 250 -17.77 3.17 8.23
N PHE A 251 -17.69 3.28 9.56
CA PHE A 251 -18.22 2.27 10.48
C PHE A 251 -19.76 2.13 10.45
N ASN A 252 -20.26 1.13 9.73
CA ASN A 252 -21.65 0.68 9.83
C ASN A 252 -21.81 -0.34 10.96
N VAL A 253 -21.48 0.06 12.20
CA VAL A 253 -21.47 -0.83 13.37
C VAL A 253 -22.77 -0.73 14.19
N PRO A 254 -23.23 -1.82 14.83
CA PRO A 254 -24.51 -1.87 15.55
C PRO A 254 -24.49 -1.23 16.96
N PHE A 255 -23.43 -0.50 17.32
CA PHE A 255 -23.21 0.13 18.63
C PHE A 255 -22.73 1.58 18.47
N ASN A 256 -22.82 2.40 19.52
CA ASN A 256 -22.23 3.75 19.51
C ASN A 256 -21.30 4.07 20.69
N VAL A 257 -21.19 3.17 21.68
CA VAL A 257 -20.20 3.18 22.75
C VAL A 257 -19.56 1.81 22.86
N TRP A 258 -18.22 1.77 22.87
CA TRP A 258 -17.41 0.58 23.15
C TRP A 258 -16.59 0.82 24.42
N ALA A 259 -16.84 0.00 25.45
CA ALA A 259 -16.11 0.05 26.71
C ALA A 259 -15.22 -1.19 26.91
N ILE A 260 -14.02 -1.00 27.44
CA ILE A 260 -13.03 -2.03 27.74
C ILE A 260 -12.62 -1.91 29.20
N GLY A 261 -12.53 -3.03 29.93
CA GLY A 261 -12.13 -2.98 31.34
C GLY A 261 -12.06 -4.31 32.06
N SER A 262 -12.04 -4.24 33.39
CA SER A 262 -12.04 -5.42 34.27
C SER A 262 -13.38 -6.18 34.20
N PRO A 263 -13.38 -7.52 34.19
CA PRO A 263 -14.60 -8.31 34.04
C PRO A 263 -15.76 -7.97 34.97
N SER A 264 -15.47 -7.66 36.24
CA SER A 264 -16.49 -7.25 37.22
C SER A 264 -17.26 -5.99 36.80
N LYS A 265 -16.57 -4.99 36.25
CA LYS A 265 -17.17 -3.73 35.77
C LYS A 265 -17.89 -3.91 34.43
N ILE A 266 -17.35 -4.74 33.54
CA ILE A 266 -17.99 -5.08 32.26
C ILE A 266 -19.28 -5.91 32.49
N ALA A 267 -19.29 -6.80 33.48
CA ALA A 267 -20.45 -7.60 33.85
C ALA A 267 -21.64 -6.75 34.31
N SER A 268 -21.43 -5.57 34.92
CA SER A 268 -22.50 -4.65 35.33
C SER A 268 -23.06 -3.76 34.21
N LEU A 269 -22.41 -3.68 33.03
CA LEU A 269 -22.90 -2.83 31.94
C LEU A 269 -24.11 -3.44 31.21
N PRO A 270 -24.98 -2.61 30.60
CA PRO A 270 -25.93 -3.07 29.59
C PRO A 270 -25.22 -3.37 28.25
N GLY A 271 -25.96 -3.89 27.28
CA GLY A 271 -25.45 -4.17 25.92
C GLY A 271 -24.76 -5.52 25.77
N GLU A 272 -24.08 -5.72 24.65
CA GLU A 272 -23.40 -6.98 24.34
C GLU A 272 -22.02 -7.04 24.98
N LYS A 273 -21.79 -8.10 25.77
CA LYS A 273 -20.54 -8.34 26.48
C LYS A 273 -19.74 -9.38 25.73
N VAL A 274 -18.45 -9.10 25.50
CA VAL A 274 -17.56 -9.93 24.70
C VAL A 274 -16.28 -10.22 25.48
N GLY A 275 -15.93 -11.50 25.57
CA GLY A 275 -14.60 -11.97 25.97
C GLY A 275 -13.70 -12.06 24.74
N TYR A 276 -12.38 -11.89 24.89
CA TYR A 276 -11.45 -12.07 23.77
C TYR A 276 -10.13 -12.71 24.23
N LEU A 277 -9.50 -13.44 23.31
CA LEU A 277 -8.16 -13.97 23.43
C LEU A 277 -7.37 -13.59 22.18
N SER A 278 -6.31 -12.79 22.34
CA SER A 278 -5.38 -12.51 21.25
C SER A 278 -4.27 -13.55 21.14
N GLY A 279 -3.57 -13.59 20.01
CA GLY A 279 -2.45 -14.51 19.79
C GLY A 279 -2.82 -15.99 19.67
N GLN A 280 -4.09 -16.33 19.39
CA GLN A 280 -4.53 -17.71 19.20
C GLN A 280 -4.29 -18.13 17.74
N SER A 281 -4.32 -19.44 17.44
CA SER A 281 -4.03 -19.93 16.09
C SER A 281 -5.26 -20.50 15.38
N VAL A 282 -5.49 -20.09 14.13
CA VAL A 282 -6.54 -20.60 13.23
C VAL A 282 -5.87 -21.10 11.95
N ASN A 283 -5.93 -22.41 11.70
CA ASN A 283 -5.21 -23.09 10.59
C ASN A 283 -3.70 -22.75 10.52
N GLY A 284 -3.07 -22.43 11.65
CA GLY A 284 -1.65 -22.04 11.73
C GLY A 284 -1.39 -20.53 11.65
N MET A 285 -2.37 -19.72 11.23
CA MET A 285 -2.31 -18.25 11.27
C MET A 285 -2.59 -17.74 12.68
N THR A 286 -1.82 -16.77 13.17
CA THR A 286 -2.09 -16.12 14.47
C THR A 286 -3.14 -15.04 14.31
N THR A 287 -4.13 -14.99 15.19
CA THR A 287 -5.21 -13.98 15.19
C THR A 287 -5.83 -13.79 16.59
N GLU A 288 -6.80 -12.89 16.68
CA GLU A 288 -7.67 -12.65 17.83
C GLU A 288 -9.00 -13.40 17.69
N ILE A 289 -9.45 -13.95 18.80
CA ILE A 289 -10.69 -14.74 18.88
C ILE A 289 -11.60 -14.08 19.91
N TYR A 290 -12.81 -13.75 19.48
CA TYR A 290 -13.83 -13.10 20.29
C TYR A 290 -14.95 -14.10 20.60
N PHE A 291 -15.46 -14.01 21.82
CA PHE A 291 -16.42 -14.95 22.39
C PHE A 291 -17.74 -14.21 22.61
N LEU A 292 -18.70 -14.49 21.73
CA LEU A 292 -19.99 -13.80 21.66
C LEU A 292 -21.14 -14.79 21.94
N ASN A 293 -22.33 -14.23 22.18
CA ASN A 293 -23.53 -15.03 22.44
C ASN A 293 -24.11 -15.61 21.13
N TYR A 294 -24.96 -16.63 21.24
CA TYR A 294 -25.74 -17.17 20.12
C TYR A 294 -26.74 -16.15 19.54
N THR A 295 -27.06 -15.11 20.30
CA THR A 295 -27.79 -13.91 19.86
C THR A 295 -26.85 -12.72 20.02
N SER A 296 -26.49 -12.06 18.92
CA SER A 296 -25.47 -11.01 18.90
C SER A 296 -25.92 -9.83 18.04
N ILE A 297 -25.63 -8.60 18.46
CA ILE A 297 -25.85 -7.40 17.64
C ILE A 297 -25.00 -7.43 16.37
N PHE A 298 -23.88 -8.16 16.39
CA PHE A 298 -22.98 -8.36 15.26
C PHE A 298 -23.51 -9.32 14.19
N GLU A 299 -24.65 -10.00 14.40
CA GLU A 299 -25.35 -10.72 13.32
C GLU A 299 -25.67 -9.80 12.12
N LYS A 300 -25.88 -8.49 12.37
CA LYS A 300 -26.09 -7.47 11.34
C LYS A 300 -24.88 -7.17 10.46
N THR A 301 -23.69 -7.65 10.83
CA THR A 301 -22.44 -7.49 10.07
C THR A 301 -22.13 -8.69 9.17
N LEU A 302 -23.06 -9.65 9.06
CA LEU A 302 -22.88 -10.81 8.19
C LEU A 302 -23.07 -10.40 6.73
N ILE A 303 -22.02 -10.60 5.95
CA ILE A 303 -22.02 -10.42 4.48
C ILE A 303 -22.29 -11.72 3.74
N ALA A 304 -22.16 -12.87 4.41
CA ALA A 304 -22.52 -14.19 3.87
C ALA A 304 -22.84 -15.19 4.99
N GLY A 305 -23.74 -16.13 4.71
CA GLY A 305 -24.09 -17.22 5.65
C GLY A 305 -25.03 -16.78 6.76
N ARG A 306 -24.79 -17.26 7.98
CA ARG A 306 -25.60 -16.98 9.18
C ARG A 306 -24.75 -16.92 10.45
N TRP A 307 -25.33 -16.44 11.55
CA TRP A 307 -24.69 -16.53 12.86
C TRP A 307 -24.60 -17.98 13.35
N PHE A 308 -23.68 -18.24 14.27
CA PHE A 308 -23.50 -19.57 14.86
C PHE A 308 -24.66 -19.92 15.81
N LYS A 309 -25.07 -21.20 15.78
CA LYS A 309 -26.16 -21.76 16.59
C LYS A 309 -25.72 -22.99 17.41
N LYS A 310 -24.49 -23.47 17.20
CA LYS A 310 -23.92 -24.66 17.86
C LYS A 310 -22.50 -24.41 18.38
N PRO A 311 -22.02 -25.15 19.41
CA PRO A 311 -20.69 -24.95 20.03
C PRO A 311 -19.47 -25.37 19.18
N ASP A 312 -19.71 -25.92 17.99
CA ASP A 312 -18.75 -26.32 16.96
C ASP A 312 -18.82 -25.43 15.70
N GLU A 313 -19.65 -24.39 15.71
CA GLU A 313 -19.76 -23.42 14.62
C GLU A 313 -18.97 -22.14 14.92
N ALA A 314 -18.52 -21.45 13.87
CA ALA A 314 -17.77 -20.21 13.93
C ALA A 314 -18.19 -19.23 12.83
N VAL A 315 -18.09 -17.94 13.12
CA VAL A 315 -18.16 -16.85 12.12
C VAL A 315 -16.76 -16.27 11.95
N VAL A 316 -16.34 -16.05 10.71
CA VAL A 316 -14.98 -15.61 10.36
C VAL A 316 -15.06 -14.22 9.75
N GLU A 317 -14.19 -13.28 10.12
CA GLU A 317 -14.18 -11.99 9.42
C GLU A 317 -13.55 -12.08 8.02
N ILE A 318 -14.03 -11.24 7.11
CA ILE A 318 -13.67 -11.29 5.68
C ILE A 318 -12.17 -11.25 5.40
N GLY A 319 -11.37 -10.53 6.19
CA GLY A 319 -9.91 -10.49 6.05
C GLY A 319 -9.24 -11.81 6.42
N LEU A 320 -9.67 -12.49 7.48
CA LEU A 320 -9.18 -13.83 7.83
C LEU A 320 -9.66 -14.87 6.82
N ALA A 321 -10.94 -14.77 6.40
CA ALA A 321 -11.51 -15.65 5.40
C ALA A 321 -10.74 -15.57 4.07
N ARG A 322 -10.44 -14.36 3.57
CA ARG A 322 -9.61 -14.17 2.37
C ARG A 322 -8.19 -14.70 2.54
N LYS A 323 -7.51 -14.39 3.65
CA LYS A 323 -6.13 -14.84 3.95
C LYS A 323 -5.98 -16.36 4.01
N LEU A 324 -7.03 -17.07 4.47
CA LEU A 324 -7.07 -18.54 4.55
C LEU A 324 -7.87 -19.19 3.40
N ASN A 325 -8.34 -18.41 2.42
CA ASN A 325 -9.22 -18.83 1.31
C ASN A 325 -10.47 -19.63 1.74
N LEU A 326 -11.10 -19.21 2.84
CA LEU A 326 -12.26 -19.86 3.45
C LEU A 326 -13.59 -19.35 2.86
N LYS A 327 -14.56 -20.26 2.80
CA LYS A 327 -15.96 -20.02 2.42
C LYS A 327 -16.90 -20.52 3.52
N VAL A 328 -18.16 -20.06 3.46
CA VAL A 328 -19.23 -20.62 4.30
C VAL A 328 -19.42 -22.09 3.95
N GLY A 329 -19.33 -22.96 4.96
CA GLY A 329 -19.37 -24.41 4.84
C GLY A 329 -18.07 -25.10 5.25
N ASP A 330 -16.93 -24.41 5.11
CA ASP A 330 -15.58 -24.96 5.35
C ASP A 330 -15.30 -25.28 6.82
N THR A 331 -14.22 -26.02 7.08
CA THR A 331 -13.77 -26.34 8.44
C THR A 331 -12.40 -25.72 8.76
N ILE A 332 -12.27 -25.22 9.99
CA ILE A 332 -11.05 -24.60 10.50
C ILE A 332 -10.58 -25.30 11.78
N ARG A 333 -9.27 -25.44 11.94
CA ARG A 333 -8.63 -25.93 13.17
C ARG A 333 -8.20 -24.74 14.01
N VAL A 334 -8.85 -24.57 15.16
CA VAL A 334 -8.60 -23.47 16.10
C VAL A 334 -7.83 -24.02 17.29
N THR A 335 -6.69 -23.43 17.62
CA THR A 335 -5.89 -23.78 18.80
C THR A 335 -6.07 -22.71 19.86
N LEU A 336 -6.89 -23.03 20.86
CA LEU A 336 -7.19 -22.19 22.02
C LEU A 336 -6.32 -22.63 23.20
N LEU A 337 -5.46 -21.74 23.70
CA LEU A 337 -4.60 -21.99 24.86
C LEU A 337 -3.77 -23.30 24.79
N GLY A 338 -3.43 -23.73 23.56
CA GLY A 338 -2.69 -24.97 23.29
C GLY A 338 -3.55 -26.21 22.99
N VAL A 339 -4.88 -26.13 23.11
CA VAL A 339 -5.82 -27.21 22.74
C VAL A 339 -6.39 -26.93 21.35
N THR A 340 -6.20 -27.85 20.40
CA THR A 340 -6.75 -27.73 19.05
C THR A 340 -8.14 -28.37 18.95
N LYS A 341 -9.14 -27.62 18.47
CA LYS A 341 -10.49 -28.09 18.16
C LYS A 341 -10.89 -27.65 16.74
N THR A 342 -11.69 -28.47 16.05
CA THR A 342 -12.25 -28.14 14.74
C THR A 342 -13.57 -27.39 14.88
N TYR A 343 -13.78 -26.38 14.04
CA TYR A 343 -15.03 -25.61 13.93
C TYR A 343 -15.47 -25.52 12.48
N ARG A 344 -16.78 -25.42 12.23
CA ARG A 344 -17.37 -25.17 10.91
C ARG A 344 -17.65 -23.69 10.71
N VAL A 345 -17.19 -23.12 9.61
CA VAL A 345 -17.47 -21.74 9.19
C VAL A 345 -18.92 -21.66 8.72
N VAL A 346 -19.78 -20.92 9.42
CA VAL A 346 -21.21 -20.77 9.07
C VAL A 346 -21.60 -19.38 8.61
N GLY A 347 -20.73 -18.39 8.80
CA GLY A 347 -20.91 -17.03 8.31
C GLY A 347 -19.59 -16.29 8.12
N ILE A 348 -19.63 -15.25 7.29
CA ILE A 348 -18.53 -14.31 7.08
C ILE A 348 -19.02 -12.90 7.46
N SER A 349 -18.22 -12.17 8.23
CA SER A 349 -18.57 -10.86 8.81
C SER A 349 -17.60 -9.75 8.40
N ASP A 350 -18.08 -8.49 8.44
CA ASP A 350 -17.30 -7.26 8.28
C ASP A 350 -17.29 -6.35 9.53
N ALA A 351 -17.40 -6.93 10.73
CA ALA A 351 -17.54 -6.22 12.01
C ALA A 351 -16.33 -5.37 12.49
N PHE A 352 -15.25 -5.26 11.70
CA PHE A 352 -14.05 -4.44 11.97
C PHE A 352 -13.21 -4.87 13.21
N PHE A 353 -13.31 -6.10 13.68
CA PHE A 353 -12.40 -6.59 14.72
C PHE A 353 -11.01 -6.88 14.13
N HIS A 354 -9.94 -6.69 14.89
CA HIS A 354 -8.56 -7.06 14.49
C HIS A 354 -8.19 -6.84 13.00
N ASN A 355 -8.47 -5.65 12.44
CA ASN A 355 -8.28 -5.35 11.01
C ASN A 355 -9.02 -6.31 10.05
N TYR A 356 -10.28 -6.64 10.38
CA TYR A 356 -11.14 -7.65 9.74
C TYR A 356 -10.56 -9.07 9.75
N ALA A 357 -9.64 -9.39 10.66
CA ALA A 357 -8.95 -10.67 10.67
C ALA A 357 -9.34 -11.55 11.87
N ALA A 358 -10.38 -11.22 12.63
CA ALA A 358 -10.77 -11.98 13.81
C ALA A 358 -11.60 -13.26 13.50
N LEU A 359 -11.72 -14.10 14.53
CA LEU A 359 -12.65 -15.23 14.57
C LEU A 359 -13.68 -15.05 15.69
N PHE A 360 -14.94 -15.33 15.41
CA PHE A 360 -16.03 -15.29 16.39
C PHE A 360 -16.49 -16.70 16.75
N LEU A 361 -16.45 -17.00 18.04
CA LEU A 361 -16.87 -18.26 18.63
C LEU A 361 -18.00 -18.06 19.67
N PRO A 362 -18.82 -19.10 19.93
CA PRO A 362 -19.72 -19.12 21.08
C PRO A 362 -18.97 -18.95 22.41
N LYS A 363 -19.58 -18.27 23.39
CA LYS A 363 -19.00 -18.08 24.73
C LYS A 363 -18.58 -19.39 25.40
N VAL A 364 -17.48 -19.33 26.14
CA VAL A 364 -16.91 -20.43 26.93
C VAL A 364 -16.66 -20.00 28.37
N PRO A 365 -16.88 -20.87 29.40
CA PRO A 365 -16.84 -20.44 30.80
C PRO A 365 -15.49 -19.90 31.31
N PHE A 366 -14.39 -20.23 30.63
CA PHE A 366 -13.04 -19.85 31.05
C PHE A 366 -12.54 -18.52 30.48
N VAL A 367 -13.31 -17.88 29.57
CA VAL A 367 -12.99 -16.55 29.03
C VAL A 367 -13.96 -15.53 29.63
N GLU A 368 -13.44 -14.74 30.56
CA GLU A 368 -14.18 -13.63 31.18
C GLU A 368 -14.46 -12.51 30.14
N ASP A 369 -15.66 -11.91 30.19
CA ASP A 369 -15.99 -10.74 29.38
C ASP A 369 -15.10 -9.54 29.73
N ARG A 370 -14.61 -8.82 28.72
CA ARG A 370 -13.71 -7.66 28.88
C ARG A 370 -14.07 -6.44 28.04
N MET A 371 -15.01 -6.61 27.11
CA MET A 371 -15.55 -5.55 26.28
C MET A 371 -17.07 -5.50 26.43
N ALA A 372 -17.64 -4.30 26.36
CA ALA A 372 -19.07 -4.08 26.24
C ALA A 372 -19.36 -3.15 25.05
N PHE A 373 -20.36 -3.52 24.25
CA PHE A 373 -20.85 -2.74 23.12
C PHE A 373 -22.28 -2.30 23.41
N VAL A 374 -22.50 -0.99 23.44
CA VAL A 374 -23.74 -0.37 23.91
C VAL A 374 -24.25 0.65 22.90
N THR A 375 -25.57 0.75 22.81
CA THR A 375 -26.27 1.76 22.01
C THR A 375 -27.04 2.67 22.95
N VAL A 376 -26.60 3.92 23.08
CA VAL A 376 -27.14 4.92 24.01
C VAL A 376 -27.55 6.20 23.29
N LYS A 377 -28.46 7.00 23.86
CA LYS A 377 -28.90 8.26 23.24
C LYS A 377 -27.86 9.38 23.29
N ASN A 378 -26.99 9.39 24.29
CA ASN A 378 -25.94 10.41 24.47
C ASN A 378 -24.59 9.72 24.77
N PRO A 379 -23.79 9.38 23.73
CA PRO A 379 -22.53 8.65 23.89
C PRO A 379 -21.49 9.37 24.75
N GLU A 380 -21.29 10.68 24.58
CA GLU A 380 -20.25 11.43 25.29
C GLU A 380 -20.52 11.54 26.79
N LYS A 381 -21.79 11.71 27.20
CA LYS A 381 -22.15 11.66 28.63
C LYS A 381 -21.84 10.28 29.23
N VAL A 382 -22.22 9.20 28.54
CA VAL A 382 -21.97 7.82 29.00
C VAL A 382 -20.48 7.50 29.02
N LYS A 383 -19.69 8.01 28.07
CA LYS A 383 -18.24 7.90 28.08
C LYS A 383 -17.64 8.52 29.35
N ALA A 384 -17.98 9.76 29.68
CA ALA A 384 -17.48 10.42 30.89
C ALA A 384 -17.85 9.65 32.18
N GLU A 385 -19.09 9.15 32.29
CA GLU A 385 -19.57 8.35 33.43
C GLU A 385 -18.82 7.01 33.58
N LEU A 386 -18.47 6.36 32.48
CA LEU A 386 -17.75 5.08 32.47
C LEU A 386 -16.23 5.26 32.63
N GLU A 387 -15.65 6.33 32.08
CA GLU A 387 -14.24 6.70 32.29
C GLU A 387 -13.98 7.09 33.76
N ALA A 388 -14.92 7.79 34.41
CA ALA A 388 -14.88 8.04 35.85
C ALA A 388 -14.89 6.73 36.69
N GLN A 389 -15.51 5.67 36.18
CA GLN A 389 -15.45 4.33 36.77
C GLN A 389 -14.14 3.58 36.44
N GLY A 390 -13.19 4.19 35.74
CA GLY A 390 -11.93 3.58 35.34
C GLY A 390 -12.08 2.51 34.25
N LEU A 391 -13.07 2.64 33.38
CA LEU A 391 -13.16 1.91 32.11
C LEU A 391 -12.48 2.72 31.01
N LYS A 392 -11.95 2.06 29.99
CA LYS A 392 -11.49 2.72 28.76
C LYS A 392 -12.63 2.73 27.77
N VAL A 393 -13.07 3.90 27.31
CA VAL A 393 -14.27 4.01 26.47
C VAL A 393 -13.98 4.75 25.18
N TYR A 394 -14.65 4.33 24.12
CA TYR A 394 -14.59 4.91 22.79
C TYR A 394 -16.01 5.12 22.27
N THR A 395 -16.33 6.34 21.82
CA THR A 395 -17.53 6.59 21.03
C THR A 395 -17.27 6.35 19.54
N LEU A 396 -18.33 6.30 18.74
CA LEU A 396 -18.22 6.30 17.27
C LEU A 396 -17.38 7.46 16.74
N GLU A 397 -17.44 8.63 17.40
CA GLU A 397 -16.67 9.80 17.01
C GLU A 397 -15.18 9.65 17.32
N ASP A 398 -14.82 9.09 18.48
CA ASP A 398 -13.43 8.72 18.79
C ASP A 398 -12.87 7.74 17.75
N LEU A 399 -13.63 6.69 17.41
CA LEU A 399 -13.22 5.68 16.45
C LEU A 399 -13.05 6.26 15.05
N ASN A 400 -13.99 7.09 14.59
CA ASN A 400 -13.87 7.83 13.33
C ASN A 400 -12.62 8.72 13.32
N ARG A 401 -12.38 9.49 14.40
CA ARG A 401 -11.22 10.39 14.51
C ARG A 401 -9.90 9.63 14.52
N MET A 402 -9.78 8.56 15.31
CA MET A 402 -8.60 7.68 15.32
C MET A 402 -8.34 7.07 13.93
N THR A 403 -9.41 6.67 13.24
CA THR A 403 -9.31 6.07 11.91
C THR A 403 -8.87 7.09 10.88
N GLN A 404 -9.48 8.29 10.83
CA GLN A 404 -9.03 9.36 9.93
C GLN A 404 -7.57 9.78 10.20
N GLN A 405 -7.12 9.82 11.46
CA GLN A 405 -5.72 10.05 11.79
C GLN A 405 -4.79 8.96 11.22
N ASN A 406 -5.17 7.68 11.34
CA ASN A 406 -4.43 6.57 10.73
C ASN A 406 -4.47 6.63 9.19
N LEU A 407 -5.59 7.07 8.59
CA LEU A 407 -5.73 7.21 7.14
C LEU A 407 -4.83 8.28 6.54
N ILE A 408 -4.44 9.33 7.27
CA ILE A 408 -3.51 10.36 6.75
C ILE A 408 -2.19 9.71 6.30
N LEU A 409 -1.68 8.72 7.05
CA LEU A 409 -0.46 7.98 6.71
C LEU A 409 -0.58 7.20 5.39
N PHE A 410 -1.79 6.79 5.00
CA PHE A 410 -2.08 6.11 3.74
C PHE A 410 -2.44 7.08 2.60
N LYS A 411 -3.06 8.23 2.92
CA LYS A 411 -3.41 9.30 1.96
C LYS A 411 -2.18 9.97 1.35
N THR A 412 -1.19 10.32 2.17
CA THR A 412 -0.03 11.09 1.71
C THR A 412 0.77 10.38 0.59
N PRO A 413 1.15 9.09 0.69
CA PRO A 413 1.83 8.38 -0.40
C PRO A 413 1.00 8.31 -1.69
N VAL A 414 -0.31 8.10 -1.58
CA VAL A 414 -1.23 8.04 -2.74
C VAL A 414 -1.26 9.37 -3.48
N TYR A 415 -1.47 10.49 -2.77
CA TYR A 415 -1.48 11.81 -3.39
C TYR A 415 -0.12 12.20 -4.00
N VAL A 416 0.99 11.83 -3.36
CA VAL A 416 2.34 12.03 -3.93
C VAL A 416 2.50 11.27 -5.25
N VAL A 417 2.05 10.02 -5.32
CA VAL A 417 2.12 9.24 -6.58
C VAL A 417 1.18 9.78 -7.66
N MET A 418 -0.03 10.24 -7.30
CA MET A 418 -0.93 10.92 -8.24
C MET A 418 -0.30 12.21 -8.79
N LEU A 419 0.35 13.01 -7.94
CA LEU A 419 1.04 14.24 -8.35
C LEU A 419 2.24 13.95 -9.27
N VAL A 420 3.11 13.01 -8.90
CA VAL A 420 4.32 12.71 -9.70
C VAL A 420 3.94 12.03 -11.02
N THR A 421 2.95 11.14 -11.06
CA THR A 421 2.48 10.54 -12.33
C THR A 421 1.87 11.57 -13.28
N PHE A 422 1.18 12.59 -12.75
CA PHE A 422 0.70 13.75 -13.51
C PHE A 422 1.84 14.65 -14.03
N ILE A 423 2.91 14.86 -13.24
CA ILE A 423 4.09 15.59 -13.73
C ILE A 423 4.79 14.80 -14.85
N VAL A 424 4.99 13.49 -14.67
CA VAL A 424 5.58 12.59 -15.67
C VAL A 424 4.78 12.60 -16.98
N SER A 425 3.45 12.66 -16.94
CA SER A 425 2.61 12.72 -18.14
C SER A 425 2.74 14.04 -18.91
N ILE A 426 2.84 15.18 -18.21
CA ILE A 426 3.09 16.48 -18.85
C ILE A 426 4.45 16.45 -19.58
N PHE A 427 5.50 15.94 -18.93
CA PHE A 427 6.81 15.77 -19.58
C PHE A 427 6.78 14.79 -20.76
N ALA A 428 5.99 13.71 -20.67
CA ALA A 428 5.79 12.76 -21.76
C ALA A 428 5.13 13.43 -22.97
N VAL A 429 4.01 14.14 -22.76
CA VAL A 429 3.29 14.88 -23.81
C VAL A 429 4.17 15.97 -24.42
N PHE A 430 4.90 16.74 -23.60
CA PHE A 430 5.89 17.71 -24.06
C PHE A 430 6.92 17.08 -24.99
N THR A 431 7.54 15.98 -24.55
CA THR A 431 8.61 15.32 -25.31
C THR A 431 8.07 14.70 -26.61
N MET A 432 6.84 14.17 -26.61
CA MET A 432 6.21 13.65 -27.82
C MET A 432 5.89 14.73 -28.84
N ILE A 433 5.33 15.86 -28.41
CA ILE A 433 5.05 17.00 -29.31
C ILE A 433 6.37 17.56 -29.86
N TYR A 434 7.39 17.72 -29.01
CA TYR A 434 8.71 18.21 -29.41
C TYR A 434 9.34 17.30 -30.49
N LEU A 435 9.48 15.99 -30.23
CA LEU A 435 10.06 15.03 -31.17
C LEU A 435 9.24 14.90 -32.46
N GLU A 436 7.93 15.17 -32.42
CA GLU A 436 7.07 15.15 -33.61
C GLU A 436 7.22 16.40 -34.49
N VAL A 437 7.37 17.58 -33.88
CA VAL A 437 7.65 18.83 -34.62
C VAL A 437 9.06 18.79 -35.20
N GLU A 438 10.06 18.39 -34.40
CA GLU A 438 11.46 18.21 -34.84
C GLU A 438 11.55 17.17 -35.96
N GLY A 439 10.90 16.00 -35.80
CA GLY A 439 10.89 14.94 -36.80
C GLY A 439 10.19 15.27 -38.13
N ASN A 440 9.46 16.40 -38.18
CA ASN A 440 8.75 16.93 -39.35
C ASN A 440 9.04 18.45 -39.56
N GLU A 441 10.20 18.94 -39.14
CA GLU A 441 10.51 20.40 -39.06
C GLU A 441 10.19 21.14 -40.38
N LYS A 442 10.63 20.56 -41.52
CA LYS A 442 10.40 21.10 -42.87
C LYS A 442 8.92 21.24 -43.23
N VAL A 443 8.08 20.31 -42.78
CA VAL A 443 6.63 20.35 -43.03
C VAL A 443 6.02 21.55 -42.31
N TYR A 444 6.31 21.69 -41.01
CA TYR A 444 5.80 22.82 -40.22
C TYR A 444 6.37 24.16 -40.68
N ALA A 445 7.64 24.20 -41.12
CA ALA A 445 8.23 25.38 -41.74
C ALA A 445 7.55 25.75 -43.08
N THR A 446 7.22 24.76 -43.91
CA THR A 446 6.50 24.97 -45.18
C THR A 446 5.09 25.52 -44.95
N LEU A 447 4.35 24.95 -43.99
CA LEU A 447 3.02 25.47 -43.60
C LEU A 447 3.12 26.94 -43.15
N LYS A 448 4.10 27.25 -42.30
CA LYS A 448 4.35 28.62 -41.78
C LYS A 448 4.79 29.60 -42.88
N ALA A 449 5.59 29.15 -43.85
CA ALA A 449 6.01 29.95 -45.01
C ALA A 449 4.86 30.27 -45.97
N ILE A 450 3.88 29.37 -46.12
CA ILE A 450 2.65 29.58 -46.89
C ILE A 450 1.64 30.47 -46.12
N GLY A 451 1.95 30.86 -44.89
CA GLY A 451 1.11 31.74 -44.06
C GLY A 451 0.05 31.02 -43.22
N ILE A 452 0.14 29.69 -43.07
CA ILE A 452 -0.77 28.93 -42.20
C ILE A 452 -0.43 29.24 -40.73
N PRO A 453 -1.42 29.66 -39.91
CA PRO A 453 -1.16 30.07 -38.54
C PRO A 453 -0.85 28.88 -37.61
N ASP A 454 -0.03 29.13 -36.58
CA ASP A 454 0.31 28.14 -35.54
C ASP A 454 -0.93 27.50 -34.86
N SER A 455 -2.08 28.18 -34.87
CA SER A 455 -3.35 27.66 -34.36
C SER A 455 -3.86 26.44 -35.14
N HIS A 456 -3.50 26.30 -36.42
CA HIS A 456 -3.77 25.10 -37.22
C HIS A 456 -3.02 23.89 -36.64
N VAL A 457 -1.73 24.07 -36.33
CA VAL A 457 -0.86 23.04 -35.74
C VAL A 457 -1.34 22.69 -34.32
N GLN A 458 -1.71 23.69 -33.51
CA GLN A 458 -2.32 23.47 -32.19
C GLN A 458 -3.58 22.60 -32.29
N ARG A 459 -4.47 22.89 -33.26
CA ARG A 459 -5.69 22.11 -33.49
C ARG A 459 -5.38 20.67 -33.93
N GLU A 460 -4.36 20.47 -34.78
CA GLU A 460 -3.90 19.12 -35.18
C GLU A 460 -3.44 18.31 -33.96
N PHE A 461 -2.60 18.87 -33.09
CA PHE A 461 -2.15 18.19 -31.88
C PHE A 461 -3.28 17.96 -30.86
N LEU A 462 -4.25 18.87 -30.74
CA LEU A 462 -5.43 18.68 -29.89
C LEU A 462 -6.31 17.51 -30.36
N PHE A 463 -6.55 17.39 -31.67
CA PHE A 463 -7.27 16.25 -32.25
C PHE A 463 -6.54 14.90 -32.07
N ARG A 464 -5.26 14.92 -31.67
CA ARG A 464 -4.52 13.71 -31.33
C ARG A 464 -4.49 13.48 -29.83
N THR A 465 -4.17 14.50 -29.05
CA THR A 465 -3.98 14.42 -27.60
C THR A 465 -5.29 14.15 -26.87
N ILE A 466 -6.38 14.84 -27.21
CA ILE A 466 -7.64 14.75 -26.45
C ILE A 466 -8.38 13.41 -26.68
N PRO A 467 -8.58 12.91 -27.91
CA PRO A 467 -9.14 11.57 -28.10
C PRO A 467 -8.25 10.49 -27.49
N SER A 468 -6.93 10.65 -27.54
CA SER A 468 -5.99 9.71 -26.90
C SER A 468 -6.09 9.72 -25.38
N ALA A 469 -6.31 10.89 -24.76
CA ALA A 469 -6.52 11.02 -23.33
C ALA A 469 -7.85 10.37 -22.90
N ILE A 470 -8.92 10.59 -23.67
CA ILE A 470 -10.24 10.00 -23.43
C ILE A 470 -10.20 8.48 -23.56
N ILE A 471 -9.65 7.95 -24.67
CA ILE A 471 -9.60 6.51 -24.90
C ILE A 471 -8.63 5.85 -23.89
N GLY A 472 -7.47 6.46 -23.65
CA GLY A 472 -6.47 5.95 -22.71
C GLY A 472 -6.99 5.86 -21.27
N SER A 473 -7.66 6.91 -20.78
CA SER A 473 -8.23 6.91 -19.43
C SER A 473 -9.37 5.90 -19.27
N LEU A 474 -10.29 5.82 -20.25
CA LEU A 474 -11.41 4.88 -20.23
C LEU A 474 -10.94 3.42 -20.26
N LEU A 475 -9.94 3.10 -21.09
CA LEU A 475 -9.32 1.77 -21.11
C LEU A 475 -8.58 1.46 -19.80
N ALA A 476 -8.01 2.46 -19.13
CA ALA A 476 -7.30 2.29 -17.87
C ALA A 476 -8.22 2.04 -16.67
N LEU A 477 -9.47 2.51 -16.69
CA LEU A 477 -10.40 2.38 -15.55
C LEU A 477 -10.57 0.93 -15.09
N LEU A 478 -10.97 0.02 -15.99
CA LEU A 478 -11.24 -1.39 -15.65
C LEU A 478 -10.04 -2.12 -15.00
N PRO A 479 -8.82 -2.11 -15.57
CA PRO A 479 -7.66 -2.71 -14.92
C PRO A 479 -7.26 -1.95 -13.65
N SER A 480 -7.45 -0.62 -13.58
CA SER A 480 -7.08 0.17 -12.39
C SER A 480 -7.94 -0.12 -11.16
N ILE A 481 -9.22 -0.49 -11.34
CA ILE A 481 -10.07 -0.94 -10.22
C ILE A 481 -9.51 -2.22 -9.62
N LYS A 482 -9.21 -3.23 -10.46
CA LYS A 482 -8.63 -4.52 -10.00
C LYS A 482 -7.27 -4.34 -9.34
N LEU A 483 -6.42 -3.47 -9.90
CA LEU A 483 -5.09 -3.21 -9.37
C LEU A 483 -5.15 -2.38 -8.08
N GLY A 484 -6.05 -1.41 -7.98
CA GLY A 484 -6.34 -0.67 -6.74
C GLY A 484 -6.91 -1.58 -5.65
N GLU A 485 -7.80 -2.51 -6.00
CA GLU A 485 -8.32 -3.52 -5.06
C GLU A 485 -7.19 -4.44 -4.56
N TYR A 486 -6.34 -4.94 -5.47
CA TYR A 486 -5.17 -5.75 -5.11
C TYR A 486 -4.22 -5.01 -4.15
N ILE A 487 -3.96 -3.73 -4.39
CA ILE A 487 -3.10 -2.90 -3.53
C ILE A 487 -3.77 -2.66 -2.18
N GLY A 488 -5.05 -2.26 -2.14
CA GLY A 488 -5.80 -2.08 -0.90
C GLY A 488 -5.84 -3.36 -0.04
N ASN A 489 -6.03 -4.51 -0.69
CA ASN A 489 -6.03 -5.85 -0.10
C ASN A 489 -4.72 -6.28 0.58
N ILE A 490 -3.62 -5.55 0.38
CA ILE A 490 -2.38 -5.75 1.15
C ILE A 490 -2.60 -5.36 2.63
N LEU A 491 -3.40 -4.33 2.91
CA LEU A 491 -3.68 -3.82 4.25
C LEU A 491 -5.00 -4.35 4.81
N LEU A 492 -6.10 -4.08 4.12
CA LEU A 492 -7.47 -4.31 4.58
C LEU A 492 -8.26 -5.00 3.45
N PRO A 493 -9.28 -5.82 3.76
CA PRO A 493 -10.05 -6.57 2.76
C PRO A 493 -11.02 -5.68 1.98
N VAL A 494 -10.46 -4.78 1.18
CA VAL A 494 -11.14 -3.85 0.29
C VAL A 494 -12.06 -4.60 -0.68
N ASN A 495 -13.22 -4.00 -0.97
CA ASN A 495 -14.13 -4.48 -2.00
C ASN A 495 -14.55 -3.30 -2.89
N LEU A 496 -14.07 -3.31 -4.14
CA LEU A 496 -14.36 -2.29 -5.14
C LEU A 496 -15.34 -2.82 -6.18
N SER A 497 -16.17 -1.91 -6.65
CA SER A 497 -17.20 -2.17 -7.65
C SER A 497 -17.07 -1.19 -8.81
N LEU A 498 -17.69 -1.51 -9.95
CA LEU A 498 -17.78 -0.57 -11.07
C LEU A 498 -18.48 0.75 -10.69
N ARG A 499 -19.32 0.75 -9.64
CA ARG A 499 -19.96 1.97 -9.14
C ARG A 499 -18.96 2.96 -8.55
N ASP A 500 -17.89 2.47 -7.92
CA ASP A 500 -16.87 3.33 -7.33
C ASP A 500 -16.10 4.11 -8.43
N ALA A 501 -16.10 3.62 -9.68
CA ALA A 501 -15.46 4.30 -10.82
C ALA A 501 -16.16 5.59 -11.27
N PHE A 502 -17.46 5.76 -11.00
CA PHE A 502 -18.19 6.99 -11.36
C PHE A 502 -17.63 8.23 -10.63
N SER A 503 -17.01 8.05 -9.45
CA SER A 503 -16.34 9.15 -8.72
C SER A 503 -15.21 9.80 -9.53
N VAL A 504 -14.43 9.00 -10.26
CA VAL A 504 -13.28 9.47 -11.05
C VAL A 504 -13.73 10.14 -12.35
N LEU A 505 -14.84 9.69 -12.94
CA LEU A 505 -15.38 10.25 -14.20
C LEU A 505 -15.72 11.74 -14.07
N LEU A 506 -16.08 12.22 -12.88
CA LEU A 506 -16.35 13.65 -12.64
C LEU A 506 -15.09 14.52 -12.75
N LEU A 507 -13.89 13.94 -12.56
CA LEU A 507 -12.61 14.65 -12.67
C LEU A 507 -12.08 14.69 -14.11
N PHE A 508 -12.54 13.77 -14.97
CA PHE A 508 -12.04 13.64 -16.35
C PHE A 508 -12.17 14.92 -17.20
N PRO A 509 -13.28 15.69 -17.19
CA PRO A 509 -13.38 16.94 -17.93
C PRO A 509 -12.31 17.97 -17.51
N ILE A 510 -12.00 18.06 -16.21
CA ILE A 510 -10.96 18.94 -15.67
C ILE A 510 -9.60 18.50 -16.21
N PHE A 511 -9.27 17.21 -16.12
CA PHE A 511 -8.02 16.68 -16.67
C PHE A 511 -7.89 16.93 -18.17
N TYR A 512 -8.93 16.72 -18.97
CA TYR A 512 -8.88 16.95 -20.42
C TYR A 512 -8.70 18.43 -20.76
N ALA A 513 -9.38 19.34 -20.05
CA ALA A 513 -9.16 20.78 -20.20
C ALA A 513 -7.72 21.17 -19.84
N THR A 514 -7.15 20.59 -18.76
CA THR A 514 -5.76 20.81 -18.36
C THR A 514 -4.77 20.30 -19.43
N TYR A 515 -4.94 19.07 -19.96
CA TYR A 515 -4.09 18.56 -21.04
C TYR A 515 -4.28 19.34 -22.36
N ALA A 516 -5.47 19.84 -22.65
CA ALA A 516 -5.71 20.72 -23.80
C ALA A 516 -4.90 22.02 -23.68
N LEU A 517 -4.98 22.67 -22.52
CA LEU A 517 -4.21 23.88 -22.21
C LEU A 517 -2.70 23.63 -22.32
N PHE A 518 -2.18 22.57 -21.70
CA PHE A 518 -0.76 22.21 -21.83
C PHE A 518 -0.37 21.93 -23.29
N THR A 519 -1.19 21.22 -24.06
CA THR A 519 -0.93 20.96 -25.49
C THR A 519 -0.79 22.27 -26.26
N VAL A 520 -1.72 23.21 -26.08
CA VAL A 520 -1.68 24.53 -26.75
C VAL A 520 -0.44 25.31 -26.34
N LEU A 521 -0.12 25.38 -25.05
CA LEU A 521 1.05 26.11 -24.53
C LEU A 521 2.37 25.51 -25.04
N ILE A 522 2.47 24.18 -25.06
CA ILE A 522 3.65 23.45 -25.55
C ILE A 522 3.83 23.68 -27.05
N VAL A 523 2.79 23.43 -27.87
CA VAL A 523 2.86 23.61 -29.33
C VAL A 523 3.21 25.06 -29.66
N ARG A 524 2.58 26.04 -29.01
CA ARG A 524 2.93 27.47 -29.18
C ARG A 524 4.40 27.72 -28.84
N ARG A 525 4.92 27.16 -27.73
CA ARG A 525 6.33 27.36 -27.33
C ARG A 525 7.34 26.72 -28.29
N VAL A 526 7.00 25.57 -28.88
CA VAL A 526 7.83 24.91 -29.89
C VAL A 526 7.77 25.65 -31.23
N MET A 527 6.58 25.99 -31.73
CA MET A 527 6.38 26.70 -33.01
C MET A 527 6.98 28.13 -33.01
N MET A 528 7.04 28.81 -31.86
CA MET A 528 7.75 30.09 -31.73
C MET A 528 9.28 29.96 -31.86
N LYS A 529 9.86 28.78 -31.64
CA LYS A 529 11.30 28.52 -31.80
C LYS A 529 11.67 28.02 -33.21
N LEU A 530 10.68 27.71 -34.05
CA LEU A 530 10.89 27.19 -35.40
C LEU A 530 11.38 28.30 -36.34
N ASP A 531 12.65 28.20 -36.76
CA ASP A 531 13.27 29.05 -37.78
C ASP A 531 12.94 28.50 -39.17
N VAL A 532 12.03 29.20 -39.86
CA VAL A 532 11.52 28.82 -41.18
C VAL A 532 12.62 28.85 -42.25
N ILE A 533 13.55 29.81 -42.19
CA ILE A 533 14.60 29.96 -43.21
C ILE A 533 15.63 28.84 -43.06
N ARG A 534 16.02 28.53 -41.82
CA ARG A 534 16.93 27.42 -41.54
C ARG A 534 16.32 26.07 -41.92
N ALA A 535 15.08 25.82 -41.52
CA ALA A 535 14.40 24.54 -41.74
C ALA A 535 14.10 24.23 -43.22
N LEU A 536 13.90 25.26 -44.06
CA LEU A 536 13.71 25.07 -45.51
C LEU A 536 15.01 24.99 -46.30
N ARG A 537 16.15 25.37 -45.69
CA ARG A 537 17.49 25.31 -46.32
C ARG A 537 18.24 24.01 -46.03
N SER A 538 17.97 23.37 -44.89
CA SER A 538 18.40 21.99 -44.59
C SER A 538 17.65 20.97 -45.43
#